data_AF-A0A2V9IT90-F1
#
_entry.id   AF-A0A2V9IT90-F1
#
_cell.length_a   1.000
_cell.length_b   1.000
_cell.length_c   1.000
_cell.angle_alpha   90.00
_cell.angle_beta   90.00
_cell.angle_gamma   90.00
#
_symmetry.space_group_name_H-M   'P 1'
#
loop_
_entity.id
_entity.type
_entity.pdbx_description
1 polymer ?
#
loop_
_entity_poly.entity_id
_entity_poly.type
_entity_poly.pdbx_seq_one_letter_code
_entity_poly.pdbx_strand_id
1 'polypeptide(L)'
;MISLSDAMSTDSFAGLHALVAVINSEKFRFLTAERYRAYAAILWKLLEHRRAHEIEVYYDDLMIEALHTVPAVEPGPYSPDAFRGDVKQLVDWGNLAPPRLEPRRIETLADRTLQKFLYRLDDETVAILEFLEGR
;
A
#
# COMPACT_ATOMS: atom_id res chain seq x y z
N MET A 1 -7.08 -49.71 9.48
CA MET A 1 -6.89 -49.90 8.02
C MET A 1 -7.38 -48.61 7.37
N ILE A 2 -6.48 -47.66 7.10
CA ILE A 2 -6.83 -46.37 6.47
C ILE A 2 -7.04 -46.67 4.99
N SER A 3 -8.24 -46.38 4.48
CA SER A 3 -8.57 -46.58 3.07
C SER A 3 -7.69 -45.70 2.20
N LEU A 4 -7.11 -46.23 1.13
CA LEU A 4 -6.30 -45.46 0.16
C LEU A 4 -7.10 -44.30 -0.47
N SER A 5 -8.43 -44.34 -0.44
CA SER A 5 -9.30 -43.24 -0.86
C SER A 5 -9.30 -42.03 0.08
N ASP A 6 -9.02 -42.24 1.37
CA ASP A 6 -8.94 -41.19 2.40
C ASP A 6 -7.57 -40.51 2.43
N ALA A 7 -6.53 -41.15 1.86
CA ALA A 7 -5.20 -40.55 1.70
C ALA A 7 -5.10 -39.69 0.42
N MET A 8 -5.89 -40.00 -0.62
CA MET A 8 -5.91 -39.25 -1.88
C MET A 8 -6.80 -37.99 -1.85
N SER A 9 -7.72 -37.88 -0.89
CA SER A 9 -8.61 -36.72 -0.74
C SER A 9 -7.94 -35.54 -0.03
N THR A 10 -7.02 -35.81 0.90
CA THR A 10 -6.35 -34.78 1.71
C THR A 10 -5.29 -34.00 0.94
N ASP A 11 -4.67 -34.62 -0.07
CA ASP A 11 -3.64 -33.98 -0.91
C ASP A 11 -4.25 -33.16 -2.07
N SER A 12 -5.46 -33.52 -2.52
CA SER A 12 -6.12 -32.91 -3.68
C SER A 12 -6.46 -31.43 -3.50
N PHE A 13 -6.50 -30.91 -2.28
CA PHE A 13 -6.80 -29.51 -1.98
C PHE A 13 -5.71 -28.80 -1.19
N ALA A 14 -4.57 -29.45 -0.91
CA ALA A 14 -3.48 -28.84 -0.16
C ALA A 14 -2.99 -27.54 -0.83
N GLY A 15 -2.85 -27.55 -2.16
CA GLY A 15 -2.49 -26.37 -2.94
C GLY A 15 -3.55 -25.25 -2.90
N LEU A 16 -4.84 -25.62 -2.91
CA LEU A 16 -5.94 -24.64 -2.79
C LEU A 16 -5.95 -24.01 -1.40
N HIS A 17 -5.80 -24.79 -0.34
CA HIS A 17 -5.74 -24.28 1.02
C HIS A 17 -4.52 -23.38 1.24
N ALA A 18 -3.36 -23.76 0.68
CA ALA A 18 -2.16 -22.92 0.71
C ALA A 18 -2.39 -21.59 0.00
N LEU A 19 -3.03 -21.60 -1.18
CA LEU A 19 -3.39 -20.39 -1.92
C LEU A 19 -4.34 -19.51 -1.09
N VAL A 20 -5.45 -20.07 -0.59
CA VAL A 20 -6.44 -19.32 0.19
C VAL A 20 -5.81 -18.73 1.45
N ALA A 21 -4.89 -19.44 2.10
CA ALA A 21 -4.22 -18.98 3.32
C ALA A 21 -3.30 -17.76 3.09
N VAL A 22 -2.78 -17.57 1.87
CA VAL A 22 -1.88 -16.43 1.55
C VAL A 22 -2.60 -15.25 0.90
N ILE A 23 -3.86 -15.40 0.47
CA ILE A 23 -4.61 -14.29 -0.13
C ILE A 23 -4.93 -13.25 0.95
N ASN A 24 -4.29 -12.09 0.85
CA ASN A 24 -4.67 -10.92 1.62
C ASN A 24 -5.68 -10.07 0.82
N SER A 25 -6.97 -10.33 1.02
CA SER A 25 -8.05 -9.60 0.32
C SER A 25 -8.07 -8.10 0.62
N GLU A 26 -7.54 -7.67 1.78
CA GLU A 26 -7.52 -6.26 2.16
C GLU A 26 -6.70 -5.43 1.17
N LYS A 27 -5.58 -5.98 0.66
CA LYS A 27 -4.71 -5.29 -0.31
C LYS A 27 -5.38 -5.01 -1.65
N PHE A 28 -6.49 -5.67 -1.96
CA PHE A 28 -7.26 -5.42 -3.18
C PHE A 28 -8.38 -4.39 -2.98
N ARG A 29 -8.66 -3.96 -1.74
CA ARG A 29 -9.78 -3.04 -1.45
C ARG A 29 -9.64 -1.68 -2.10
N PHE A 30 -8.41 -1.19 -2.32
CA PHE A 30 -8.20 0.08 -3.02
C PHE A 30 -8.77 0.07 -4.45
N LEU A 31 -8.90 -1.09 -5.09
CA LEU A 31 -9.45 -1.23 -6.44
C LEU A 31 -10.98 -1.11 -6.49
N THR A 32 -11.67 -1.37 -5.37
CA THR A 32 -13.13 -1.44 -5.32
C THR A 32 -13.77 -0.35 -4.46
N ALA A 33 -12.96 0.38 -3.69
CA ALA A 33 -13.43 1.49 -2.87
C ALA A 33 -13.96 2.65 -3.74
N GLU A 34 -14.90 3.45 -3.19
CA GLU A 34 -15.49 4.59 -3.91
C GLU A 34 -14.42 5.57 -4.42
N ARG A 35 -13.38 5.80 -3.62
CA ARG A 35 -12.25 6.69 -3.90
C ARG A 35 -11.08 5.99 -4.62
N TYR A 36 -11.33 4.90 -5.35
CA TYR A 36 -10.26 4.09 -5.97
C TYR A 36 -9.26 4.90 -6.82
N ARG A 37 -9.70 5.99 -7.48
CA ARG A 37 -8.81 6.82 -8.31
C ARG A 37 -7.82 7.60 -7.46
N ALA A 38 -8.24 8.12 -6.31
CA ALA A 38 -7.35 8.78 -5.37
C ALA A 38 -6.30 7.81 -4.81
N TYR A 39 -6.72 6.61 -4.41
CA TYR A 39 -5.81 5.57 -3.95
C TYR A 39 -4.82 5.16 -5.03
N ALA A 40 -5.28 4.89 -6.25
CA ALA A 40 -4.43 4.53 -7.37
C ALA A 40 -3.40 5.63 -7.68
N ALA A 41 -3.77 6.90 -7.63
CA ALA A 41 -2.85 8.02 -7.85
C ALA A 41 -1.73 8.10 -6.79
N ILE A 42 -2.07 7.92 -5.50
CA ILE A 42 -1.06 7.89 -4.42
C ILE A 42 -0.11 6.70 -4.60
N LEU A 43 -0.66 5.51 -4.84
CA LEU A 43 0.11 4.29 -5.02
C LEU A 43 1.01 4.37 -6.27
N TRP A 44 0.53 5.00 -7.34
CA TRP A 44 1.31 5.26 -8.54
C TRP A 44 2.51 6.17 -8.26
N LYS A 45 2.35 7.23 -7.44
CA LYS A 45 3.48 8.08 -7.05
C LYS A 45 4.57 7.32 -6.31
N LEU A 46 4.19 6.49 -5.34
CA LEU A 46 5.16 5.64 -4.65
C LEU A 46 5.82 4.61 -5.56
N LEU A 47 5.12 4.14 -6.61
CA LEU A 47 5.69 3.25 -7.61
C LEU A 47 6.71 3.98 -8.50
N GLU A 48 6.45 5.23 -8.89
CA GLU A 48 7.42 6.08 -9.59
C GLU A 48 8.70 6.28 -8.78
N HIS A 49 8.60 6.61 -7.49
CA HIS A 49 9.76 6.73 -6.61
C HIS A 49 10.54 5.42 -6.50
N ARG A 50 9.86 4.28 -6.31
CA ARG A 50 10.50 2.96 -6.28
C ARG A 50 11.31 2.69 -7.57
N ARG A 51 10.79 3.10 -8.73
CA ARG A 51 11.47 2.99 -10.04
C ARG A 51 12.66 3.94 -10.17
N ALA A 52 12.58 5.11 -9.54
CA ALA A 52 13.68 6.07 -9.43
C ALA A 52 14.73 5.68 -8.37
N HIS A 53 14.65 4.47 -7.79
CA HIS A 53 15.48 3.97 -6.69
C HIS A 53 15.31 4.72 -5.36
N GLU A 54 14.23 5.49 -5.22
CA GLU A 54 13.80 6.12 -3.97
C GLU A 54 12.71 5.24 -3.33
N ILE A 55 13.12 4.26 -2.54
CA ILE A 55 12.17 3.27 -2.01
C ILE A 55 11.27 3.87 -0.92
N GLU A 56 11.81 4.80 -0.13
CA GLU A 56 11.15 5.42 1.02
C GLU A 56 10.92 6.91 0.74
N VAL A 57 9.68 7.35 0.82
CA VAL A 57 9.25 8.73 0.52
C VAL A 57 8.76 9.39 1.81
N TYR A 58 9.16 10.65 2.04
CA TYR A 58 8.70 11.40 3.19
C TYR A 58 7.21 11.72 3.08
N TYR A 59 6.50 11.68 4.21
CA TYR A 59 5.08 12.03 4.27
C TYR A 59 4.77 13.40 3.64
N ASP A 60 5.57 14.43 3.95
CA ASP A 60 5.33 15.78 3.46
C ASP A 60 5.51 15.89 1.94
N ASP A 61 6.52 15.20 1.40
CA ASP A 61 6.79 15.15 -0.04
C ASP A 61 5.67 14.39 -0.76
N LEU A 62 5.29 13.22 -0.25
CA LEU A 62 4.17 12.44 -0.77
C LEU A 62 2.85 13.23 -0.72
N MET A 63 2.63 14.02 0.33
CA MET A 63 1.46 14.89 0.45
C MET A 63 1.46 15.96 -0.64
N ILE A 64 2.58 16.67 -0.83
CA ILE A 64 2.71 17.69 -1.88
C ILE A 64 2.43 17.09 -3.25
N GLU A 65 2.98 15.92 -3.55
CA GLU A 65 2.76 15.24 -4.83
C GLU A 65 1.33 14.76 -5.00
N ALA A 66 0.72 14.19 -3.96
CA ALA A 66 -0.65 13.71 -4.00
C ALA A 66 -1.64 14.87 -4.18
N LEU A 67 -1.41 16.02 -3.54
CA LEU A 67 -2.22 17.23 -3.72
C LEU A 67 -2.22 17.74 -5.17
N HIS A 68 -1.15 17.50 -5.92
CA HIS A 68 -1.10 17.82 -7.34
C HIS A 68 -1.66 16.71 -8.23
N THR A 69 -1.47 15.43 -7.86
CA THR A 69 -1.74 14.29 -8.75
C THR A 69 -3.17 13.77 -8.62
N VAL A 70 -3.71 13.68 -7.41
CA VAL A 70 -5.06 13.12 -7.17
C VAL A 70 -6.14 13.91 -7.91
N PRO A 71 -6.14 15.27 -7.92
CA PRO A 71 -7.15 16.04 -8.67
C PRO A 71 -7.16 15.80 -10.19
N ALA A 72 -6.09 15.22 -10.76
CA ALA A 72 -6.05 14.90 -12.19
C ALA A 72 -6.96 13.71 -12.54
N VAL A 73 -7.33 12.88 -11.56
CA VAL A 73 -8.11 11.65 -11.78
C VAL A 73 -9.32 11.52 -10.87
N GLU A 74 -9.30 12.10 -9.67
CA GLU A 74 -10.40 12.08 -8.72
C GLU A 74 -11.18 13.41 -8.77
N PRO A 75 -12.48 13.40 -9.08
CA PRO A 75 -13.28 14.61 -9.12
C PRO A 75 -13.39 15.31 -7.75
N GLY A 76 -13.33 16.64 -7.77
CA GLY A 76 -13.55 17.49 -6.59
C GLY A 76 -12.27 18.02 -5.96
N PRO A 77 -12.40 18.89 -4.94
CA PRO A 77 -11.24 19.43 -4.23
C PRO A 77 -10.55 18.32 -3.42
N TYR A 78 -9.22 18.33 -3.44
CA TYR A 78 -8.41 17.42 -2.64
C TYR A 78 -7.61 18.18 -1.60
N SER A 79 -7.81 17.84 -0.33
CA SER A 79 -7.27 18.57 0.82
C SER A 79 -6.22 17.75 1.57
N PRO A 80 -5.37 18.39 2.39
CA PRO A 80 -4.43 17.68 3.26
C PRO A 80 -5.12 16.68 4.21
N ASP A 81 -6.34 16.98 4.66
CA ASP A 81 -7.13 16.09 5.52
C ASP A 81 -7.63 14.86 4.75
N ALA A 82 -8.05 15.04 3.49
CA ALA A 82 -8.42 13.94 2.61
C ALA A 82 -7.21 13.03 2.36
N PHE A 83 -6.03 13.62 2.07
CA PHE A 83 -4.79 12.87 1.93
C PHE A 83 -4.44 12.07 3.19
N ARG A 84 -4.52 12.67 4.37
CA ARG A 84 -4.26 11.98 5.63
C ARG A 84 -5.19 10.77 5.81
N GLY A 85 -6.47 10.94 5.47
CA GLY A 85 -7.45 9.85 5.50
C GLY A 85 -7.12 8.75 4.51
N ASP A 86 -6.80 9.11 3.26
CA ASP A 86 -6.51 8.16 2.19
C ASP A 86 -5.23 7.35 2.48
N VAL A 87 -4.16 8.00 2.97
CA VAL A 87 -2.92 7.32 3.41
C VAL A 87 -3.19 6.40 4.59
N LYS A 88 -3.96 6.86 5.60
CA LYS A 88 -4.31 6.02 6.74
C LYS A 88 -5.04 4.76 6.27
N GLN A 89 -5.99 4.91 5.34
CA GLN A 89 -6.75 3.79 4.80
C GLN A 89 -5.86 2.80 4.04
N LEU A 90 -4.90 3.28 3.25
CA LEU A 90 -3.91 2.44 2.55
C LEU A 90 -2.97 1.70 3.52
N VAL A 91 -2.59 2.32 4.64
CA VAL A 91 -1.86 1.64 5.71
C VAL A 91 -2.73 0.55 6.34
N ASP A 92 -3.98 0.86 6.67
CA ASP A 92 -4.91 -0.08 7.29
C ASP A 92 -5.18 -1.31 6.40
N TRP A 93 -5.20 -1.13 5.07
CA TRP A 93 -5.35 -2.22 4.09
C TRP A 93 -4.03 -2.96 3.78
N GLY A 94 -2.90 -2.53 4.35
CA GLY A 94 -1.60 -3.14 4.12
C GLY A 94 -1.02 -2.87 2.73
N ASN A 95 -1.48 -1.82 2.05
CA ASN A 95 -0.91 -1.41 0.77
C ASN A 95 0.43 -0.69 0.91
N LEU A 96 0.65 -0.06 2.07
CA LEU A 96 1.91 0.56 2.45
C LEU A 96 2.61 -0.33 3.48
N ALA A 97 3.92 -0.49 3.34
CA ALA A 97 4.71 -1.15 4.38
C ALA A 97 4.62 -0.36 5.70
N PRO A 98 4.84 -1.01 6.86
CA PRO A 98 4.77 -0.33 8.16
C PRO A 98 5.63 0.95 8.15
N PRO A 99 5.05 2.11 8.51
CA PRO A 99 5.76 3.38 8.41
C PRO A 99 6.98 3.37 9.33
N ARG A 100 8.12 3.78 8.78
CA ARG A 100 9.36 3.87 9.53
C ARG A 100 9.56 5.29 10.02
N LEU A 101 10.00 5.42 11.26
CA LEU A 101 10.45 6.70 11.80
C LEU A 101 11.78 7.08 11.15
N GLU A 102 11.90 8.34 10.75
CA GLU A 102 13.15 8.92 10.30
C GLU A 102 14.26 8.72 11.38
N PRO A 103 15.46 8.20 11.01
CA PRO A 103 16.60 8.16 11.91
C PRO A 103 17.15 9.58 12.09
N ARG A 104 16.59 10.35 13.04
CA ARG A 104 17.08 11.70 13.35
C ARG A 104 18.12 11.70 14.47
N ARG A 105 19.19 12.48 14.31
CA ARG A 105 19.90 13.08 15.45
C ARG A 105 18.96 14.11 16.04
N ILE A 106 18.47 13.86 17.26
CA ILE A 106 17.67 14.84 18.00
C ILE A 106 18.61 15.98 18.42
N GLU A 107 18.46 17.15 17.81
CA GLU A 107 19.27 18.32 18.15
C GLU A 107 18.54 19.27 19.10
N THR A 108 17.20 19.37 19.03
CA THR A 108 16.39 20.19 19.95
C THR A 108 15.09 19.54 20.42
N LEU A 109 14.51 20.08 21.51
CA LEU A 109 13.24 19.61 22.08
C LEU A 109 12.02 19.84 21.16
N ALA A 110 12.10 20.78 20.21
CA ALA A 110 11.05 21.03 19.23
C ALA A 110 11.04 19.98 18.10
N ASP A 111 12.19 19.36 17.80
CA ASP A 111 12.31 18.31 16.78
C ASP A 111 11.61 17.01 17.20
N ARG A 112 11.36 16.83 18.51
CA ARG A 112 10.67 15.65 19.06
C ARG A 112 9.21 15.53 18.62
N THR A 113 8.55 16.64 18.30
CA THR A 113 7.13 16.65 17.89
C THR A 113 6.93 16.49 16.39
N LEU A 114 8.01 16.57 15.60
CA LEU A 114 8.01 16.42 14.14
C LEU A 114 8.53 15.03 13.75
N GLN A 115 7.85 13.98 14.21
CA GLN A 115 8.12 12.62 13.74
C GLN A 115 7.82 12.57 12.23
N LYS A 116 8.87 12.62 11.41
CA LYS A 116 8.74 12.41 9.97
C LYS A 116 8.63 10.90 9.73
N PHE A 117 7.53 10.51 9.09
CA PHE A 117 7.31 9.14 8.67
C PHE A 117 7.76 8.96 7.22
N LEU A 118 8.40 7.83 6.98
CA LEU A 118 8.75 7.34 5.65
C LEU A 118 7.72 6.29 5.22
N TYR A 119 7.20 6.45 4.01
CA TYR A 119 6.26 5.54 3.38
C TYR A 119 6.90 4.84 2.19
N ARG A 120 6.56 3.56 2.02
CA ARG A 120 6.93 2.76 0.85
C ARG A 120 5.82 1.79 0.52
N LEU A 121 5.73 1.39 -0.74
CA LEU A 121 4.80 0.33 -1.14
C LEU A 121 5.17 -1.00 -0.49
N ASP A 122 4.14 -1.74 -0.11
CA ASP A 122 4.25 -3.17 0.12
C ASP A 122 4.56 -3.91 -1.19
N ASP A 123 5.32 -5.00 -1.13
CA ASP A 123 5.80 -5.72 -2.31
C ASP A 123 4.66 -6.40 -3.10
N GLU A 124 3.61 -6.90 -2.44
CA GLU A 124 2.44 -7.44 -3.13
C GLU A 124 1.65 -6.31 -3.82
N THR A 125 1.60 -5.13 -3.20
CA THR A 125 0.96 -3.96 -3.83
C THR A 125 1.71 -3.53 -5.08
N VAL A 126 3.04 -3.59 -5.09
CA VAL A 126 3.82 -3.36 -6.31
C VAL A 126 3.47 -4.36 -7.39
N ALA A 127 3.43 -5.66 -7.07
CA ALA A 127 3.06 -6.69 -8.04
C ALA A 127 1.66 -6.46 -8.63
N ILE A 128 0.69 -6.03 -7.81
CA ILE A 128 -0.65 -5.67 -8.26
C ILE A 128 -0.61 -4.49 -9.25
N LEU A 129 0.10 -3.42 -8.92
CA LEU A 129 0.18 -2.22 -9.77
C LEU A 129 0.89 -2.50 -11.10
N GLU A 130 2.01 -3.23 -11.07
CA GLU A 130 2.77 -3.60 -12.28
C GLU A 130 1.93 -4.48 -13.21
N PHE A 131 1.13 -5.39 -12.65
CA PHE A 131 0.19 -6.18 -13.42
C PHE A 131 -0.91 -5.33 -14.08
N LEU A 132 -1.40 -4.29 -13.40
CA LEU A 132 -2.43 -3.40 -13.93
C LEU A 132 -1.89 -2.49 -15.04
N GLU A 133 -0.64 -2.02 -14.95
CA GLU A 133 -0.01 -1.22 -16.01
C GLU A 133 0.32 -2.04 -17.27
N GLY A 134 0.53 -3.35 -17.13
CA GLY A 134 0.81 -4.26 -18.25
C GLY A 134 -0.41 -4.69 -19.07
N ARG A 135 -1.59 -4.09 -18.82
CA ARG A 135 -2.86 -4.39 -19.50
C ARG A 135 -3.32 -3.26 -20.41
#